data_AF-A0A6A6Z8A7-F1
#
_entry.id   AF-A0A6A6Z8A7-F1
#
_cell.length_a   1.000
_cell.length_b   1.000
_cell.length_c   1.000
_cell.angle_alpha   90.00
_cell.angle_beta   90.00
_cell.angle_gamma   90.00
#
_symmetry.space_group_name_H-M   'P 1'
#
loop_
_entity.id
_entity.type
_entity.pdbx_description
1 polymer ?
#
loop_
_entity_poly.entity_id
_entity_poly.type
_entity_poly.pdbx_seq_one_letter_code
_entity_poly.pdbx_strand_id
1 'polypeptide(L)'
;MADTNSPPTREHPSSTHDRVYHKPAWYAVPGKIFLGFITAPYRRTFKLYTWRPLKEIRAADGDRKALCRLVTDWREDKYQELQSVQVAASFCAGASLATLSWNQEQTPHWAAPALWYTSLSCSIWGIITSIQQKSILDDLPDKDLLEEANVPEYDLKRTRRVILRYKKRPGIGHWIMLFFWQFPSMQMSYAWCTFLAGLTVYICTPFIRQQAWGDDSKIAIVYLVVAGVGLITFLFSTCFVYSSEKACEQSTVNSRSNTNEAGIGSFKSPPDNTPFSAADSATTNGQTTTNLSPSQTLRTRGLLIDSSRKGPRSGRQFPSSSSKKETLLM
;
A
#
# COMPACT_ATOMS: atom_id res chain seq x y z
N MET A 1 78.72 39.44 -13.18
CA MET A 1 79.19 38.06 -13.07
C MET A 1 77.96 37.20 -12.83
N ALA A 2 77.69 36.29 -13.77
CA ALA A 2 76.73 35.20 -13.76
C ALA A 2 75.22 35.51 -13.79
N ASP A 3 74.67 35.26 -14.98
CA ASP A 3 73.28 34.94 -15.32
C ASP A 3 72.68 33.82 -14.46
N THR A 4 71.34 33.77 -14.39
CA THR A 4 70.55 32.56 -14.75
C THR A 4 69.04 32.83 -14.64
N ASN A 5 68.45 33.19 -15.78
CA ASN A 5 67.01 33.07 -16.04
C ASN A 5 66.65 31.59 -16.22
N SER A 6 65.75 31.07 -15.38
CA SER A 6 65.12 29.76 -15.56
C SER A 6 63.61 29.95 -15.76
N PRO A 7 62.98 29.34 -16.79
CA PRO A 7 61.57 29.53 -17.08
C PRO A 7 60.66 28.68 -16.18
N PRO A 8 59.38 29.05 -15.99
CA PRO A 8 58.45 28.30 -15.15
C PRO A 8 57.97 27.02 -15.84
N THR A 9 58.21 25.89 -15.18
CA THR A 9 57.73 24.55 -15.57
C THR A 9 56.21 24.49 -15.48
N ARG A 10 55.55 24.28 -16.62
CA ARG A 10 54.10 24.03 -16.73
C ARG A 10 53.78 22.65 -16.13
N GLU A 11 53.07 22.62 -15.01
CA GLU A 11 52.50 21.38 -14.49
C GLU A 11 51.26 20.98 -15.32
N HIS A 12 51.32 19.76 -15.87
CA HIS A 12 50.22 19.11 -16.57
C HIS A 12 49.21 18.54 -15.55
N PRO A 13 47.91 18.88 -15.63
CA PRO A 13 46.89 18.17 -14.84
C PRO A 13 46.60 16.81 -15.49
N SER A 14 47.34 15.78 -15.10
CA SER A 14 47.01 14.38 -15.38
C SER A 14 46.23 13.77 -14.20
N SER A 15 44.94 14.06 -14.12
CA SER A 15 44.00 13.24 -13.34
C SER A 15 43.00 12.61 -14.30
N THR A 16 43.47 11.51 -14.90
CA THR A 16 42.66 10.54 -15.60
C THR A 16 41.54 10.10 -14.67
N HIS A 17 40.32 10.59 -14.92
CA HIS A 17 39.12 10.10 -14.26
C HIS A 17 38.97 8.63 -14.64
N ASP A 18 39.38 7.73 -13.73
CA ASP A 18 39.00 6.32 -13.77
C ASP A 18 37.47 6.24 -13.63
N ARG A 19 36.78 6.36 -14.76
CA ARG A 19 35.40 5.90 -14.91
C ARG A 19 35.45 4.39 -14.76
N VAL A 20 35.30 3.93 -13.52
CA VAL A 20 34.94 2.55 -13.20
C VAL A 20 33.63 2.26 -13.94
N TYR A 21 33.75 1.65 -15.11
CA TYR A 21 32.62 1.10 -15.85
C TYR A 21 32.03 -0.05 -15.03
N HIS A 22 31.06 0.26 -14.18
CA HIS A 22 30.19 -0.75 -13.60
C HIS A 22 29.45 -1.45 -14.74
N LYS A 23 29.99 -2.60 -15.20
CA LYS A 23 29.29 -3.50 -16.10
C LYS A 23 27.89 -3.74 -15.51
N PRO A 24 26.79 -3.37 -16.19
CA PRO A 24 25.47 -3.65 -15.69
C PRO A 24 25.35 -5.17 -15.59
N ALA A 25 25.26 -5.68 -14.36
CA ALA A 25 25.15 -7.10 -14.10
C ALA A 25 23.85 -7.59 -14.75
N TRP A 26 23.96 -8.18 -15.94
CA TRP A 26 22.82 -8.67 -16.71
C TRP A 26 22.07 -9.78 -15.97
N TYR A 27 22.74 -10.52 -15.08
CA TYR A 27 22.13 -11.43 -14.10
C TYR A 27 21.23 -10.74 -13.07
N ALA A 28 21.40 -9.44 -12.83
CA ALA A 28 20.52 -8.68 -11.94
C ALA A 28 19.17 -8.35 -12.60
N VAL A 29 19.06 -8.47 -13.93
CA VAL A 29 17.80 -8.24 -14.66
C VAL A 29 16.74 -9.30 -14.34
N PRO A 30 17.00 -10.62 -14.51
CA PRO A 30 16.01 -11.64 -14.15
C PRO A 30 15.70 -11.64 -12.65
N GLY A 31 16.69 -11.40 -11.78
CA GLY A 31 16.44 -11.25 -10.34
C GLY A 31 15.51 -10.08 -10.00
N LYS A 32 15.67 -8.93 -10.66
CA LYS A 32 14.78 -7.77 -10.50
C LYS A 32 13.38 -8.03 -11.07
N ILE A 33 13.28 -8.74 -12.18
CA ILE A 33 12.00 -9.14 -12.79
C ILE A 33 11.26 -10.09 -11.85
N PHE A 34 11.94 -11.14 -11.37
CA PHE A 34 11.38 -12.12 -10.43
C PHE A 34 10.95 -11.47 -9.11
N LEU A 35 11.80 -10.63 -8.53
CA LEU A 35 11.43 -9.86 -7.35
C LEU A 35 10.27 -8.90 -7.64
N GLY A 36 10.22 -8.34 -8.84
CA GLY A 36 9.09 -7.56 -9.35
C GLY A 36 7.80 -8.36 -9.38
N PHE A 37 7.82 -9.61 -9.88
CA PHE A 37 6.66 -10.50 -9.89
C PHE A 37 6.22 -10.91 -8.48
N ILE A 38 7.16 -11.23 -7.60
CA ILE A 38 6.84 -11.60 -6.21
C ILE A 38 6.27 -10.40 -5.44
N THR A 39 6.80 -9.20 -5.69
CA THR A 39 6.37 -7.98 -4.99
C THR A 39 5.16 -7.33 -5.63
N ALA A 40 4.89 -7.57 -6.91
CA ALA A 40 3.82 -6.92 -7.68
C ALA A 40 2.45 -7.01 -7.01
N PRO A 41 1.98 -8.16 -6.48
CA PRO A 41 0.65 -8.29 -5.89
C PRO A 41 0.41 -7.31 -4.73
N TYR A 42 1.44 -7.01 -3.94
CA TYR A 42 1.33 -6.15 -2.76
C TYR A 42 2.04 -4.81 -2.89
N ARG A 43 2.79 -4.56 -3.96
CA ARG A 43 3.58 -3.31 -4.14
C ARG A 43 2.69 -2.07 -4.11
N ARG A 44 1.53 -2.14 -4.77
CA ARG A 44 0.56 -1.04 -4.79
C ARG A 44 -0.01 -0.80 -3.40
N THR A 45 -0.49 -1.86 -2.76
CA THR A 45 -1.07 -1.83 -1.42
C THR A 45 -0.07 -1.26 -0.41
N PHE A 46 1.18 -1.70 -0.48
CA PHE A 46 2.28 -1.17 0.32
C PHE A 46 2.49 0.33 0.10
N LYS A 47 2.51 0.80 -1.15
CA LYS A 47 2.73 2.21 -1.46
C LYS A 47 1.57 3.08 -0.97
N LEU A 48 0.33 2.65 -1.23
CA LEU A 48 -0.88 3.43 -0.99
C LEU A 48 -1.31 3.44 0.47
N TYR A 49 -1.37 2.27 1.12
CA TYR A 49 -1.88 2.18 2.48
C TYR A 49 -0.79 2.39 3.53
N THR A 50 0.46 2.04 3.23
CA THR A 50 1.55 2.05 4.22
C THR A 50 2.52 3.20 4.00
N TRP A 51 3.18 3.27 2.84
CA TRP A 51 4.28 4.21 2.66
C TRP A 51 3.83 5.68 2.57
N ARG A 52 2.83 5.97 1.72
CA ARG A 52 2.38 7.34 1.47
C ARG A 52 1.76 8.00 2.70
N PRO A 53 0.81 7.37 3.43
CA PRO A 53 0.22 7.98 4.62
C PRO A 53 1.27 8.21 5.71
N LEU A 54 2.19 7.27 5.93
CA LEU A 54 3.27 7.45 6.90
C LEU A 54 4.22 8.60 6.53
N LYS A 55 4.44 8.82 5.23
CA LYS A 55 5.22 9.96 4.74
C LYS A 55 4.48 11.29 4.98
N GLU A 56 3.17 11.32 4.74
CA GLU A 56 2.33 12.51 4.95
C GLU A 56 2.18 12.84 6.45
N ILE A 57 1.94 11.85 7.31
CA ILE A 57 1.92 11.99 8.78
C ILE A 57 3.28 12.49 9.30
N ARG A 58 4.39 12.08 8.68
CA ARG A 58 5.73 12.59 9.02
C ARG A 58 5.94 14.03 8.55
N ALA A 59 5.36 14.42 7.42
CA ALA A 59 5.50 15.77 6.87
C ALA A 59 4.65 16.80 7.61
N ALA A 60 3.57 16.39 8.27
CA ALA A 60 2.73 17.24 9.12
C ALA A 60 3.37 17.63 10.48
N ASP A 61 4.70 17.55 10.61
CA ASP A 61 5.41 17.84 11.85
C ASP A 61 5.22 19.32 12.23
N GLY A 62 4.38 19.59 13.23
CA GLY A 62 4.06 20.92 13.74
C GLY A 62 2.59 21.33 13.60
N ASP A 63 1.84 20.77 12.64
CA ASP A 63 0.39 21.05 12.50
C ASP A 63 -0.44 19.94 13.14
N ARG A 64 -0.91 20.23 14.35
CA ARG A 64 -1.72 19.30 15.15
C ARG A 64 -3.03 18.90 14.48
N LYS A 65 -3.74 19.84 13.85
CA LYS A 65 -5.05 19.54 13.23
C LYS A 65 -4.87 18.68 11.98
N ALA A 66 -3.86 18.97 11.17
CA ALA A 66 -3.52 18.15 10.02
C ALA A 66 -3.08 16.74 10.44
N LEU A 67 -2.28 16.62 11.50
CA LEU A 67 -1.83 15.33 12.03
C LEU A 67 -3.00 14.46 12.51
N CYS A 68 -3.93 15.01 13.30
CA CYS A 68 -5.12 14.29 13.75
C CYS A 68 -5.92 13.74 12.56
N ARG A 69 -6.20 14.59 11.57
CA ARG A 69 -6.95 14.19 10.36
C ARG A 69 -6.24 13.08 9.57
N LEU A 70 -4.94 13.22 9.33
CA LEU A 70 -4.16 12.21 8.59
C LEU A 70 -4.10 10.87 9.32
N VAL A 71 -3.98 10.88 10.65
CA VAL A 71 -3.99 9.65 11.47
C VAL A 71 -5.36 8.99 11.45
N THR A 72 -6.43 9.77 11.57
CA THR A 72 -7.81 9.29 11.50
C THR A 72 -8.12 8.66 10.15
N ASP A 73 -7.78 9.33 9.06
CA ASP A 73 -7.93 8.82 7.69
C ASP A 73 -7.13 7.52 7.51
N TRP A 74 -5.85 7.52 7.92
CA TRP A 74 -4.99 6.34 7.81
C TRP A 74 -5.51 5.14 8.63
N ARG A 75 -6.01 5.38 9.85
CA ARG A 75 -6.59 4.32 10.71
C ARG A 75 -7.77 3.67 10.02
N GLU A 76 -8.69 4.46 9.46
CA GLU A 76 -9.85 3.93 8.72
C GLU A 76 -9.41 3.10 7.53
N ASP A 77 -8.54 3.65 6.68
CA ASP A 77 -8.04 2.98 5.48
C ASP A 77 -7.36 1.65 5.84
N LYS A 78 -6.58 1.64 6.93
CA LYS A 78 -5.93 0.42 7.43
C LYS A 78 -6.89 -0.58 8.02
N TYR A 79 -7.93 -0.14 8.71
CA TYR A 79 -8.95 -1.04 9.23
C TYR A 79 -9.68 -1.77 8.11
N GLN A 80 -10.05 -1.04 7.04
CA GLN A 80 -10.66 -1.61 5.85
C GLN A 80 -9.73 -2.60 5.13
N GLU A 81 -8.44 -2.26 5.00
CA GLU A 81 -7.43 -3.18 4.46
C GLU A 81 -7.38 -4.48 5.28
N LEU A 82 -7.22 -4.38 6.60
CA LEU A 82 -7.12 -5.53 7.50
C LEU A 82 -8.39 -6.41 7.45
N GLN A 83 -9.57 -5.80 7.41
CA GLN A 83 -10.82 -6.54 7.25
C GLN A 83 -10.87 -7.29 5.92
N SER A 84 -10.49 -6.63 4.81
CA SER A 84 -10.43 -7.30 3.50
C SER A 84 -9.44 -8.48 3.50
N VAL A 85 -8.30 -8.32 4.19
CA VAL A 85 -7.28 -9.35 4.36
C VAL A 85 -7.84 -10.55 5.13
N GLN A 86 -8.55 -10.33 6.23
CA GLN A 86 -9.17 -11.40 7.01
C GLN A 86 -10.18 -12.20 6.20
N VAL A 87 -11.06 -11.51 5.46
CA VAL A 87 -12.08 -12.17 4.63
C VAL A 87 -11.42 -13.00 3.53
N ALA A 88 -10.46 -12.41 2.80
CA ALA A 88 -9.77 -13.09 1.70
C ALA A 88 -8.89 -14.26 2.19
N ALA A 89 -8.18 -14.10 3.30
CA ALA A 89 -7.38 -15.17 3.89
C ALA A 89 -8.25 -16.31 4.44
N SER A 90 -9.41 -16.01 5.03
CA SER A 90 -10.35 -17.04 5.50
C SER A 90 -10.92 -17.85 4.34
N PHE A 91 -11.25 -17.18 3.22
CA PHE A 91 -11.67 -17.86 2.01
C PHE A 91 -10.57 -18.75 1.44
N CYS A 92 -9.33 -18.26 1.38
CA CYS A 92 -8.18 -19.04 0.90
C CYS A 92 -7.89 -20.24 1.81
N ALA A 93 -8.02 -20.09 3.13
CA ALA A 93 -7.90 -21.19 4.09
C ALA A 93 -8.99 -22.25 3.86
N GLY A 94 -10.24 -21.83 3.69
CA GLY A 94 -11.36 -22.73 3.38
C GLY A 94 -11.17 -23.49 2.06
N ALA A 95 -10.74 -22.78 1.01
CA ALA A 95 -10.40 -23.39 -0.27
C ALA A 95 -9.24 -24.39 -0.14
N SER A 96 -8.19 -24.04 0.60
CA SER A 96 -7.05 -24.93 0.85
C SER A 96 -7.48 -26.20 1.58
N LEU A 97 -8.29 -26.09 2.64
CA LEU A 97 -8.84 -27.23 3.37
C LEU A 97 -9.73 -28.12 2.49
N ALA A 98 -10.58 -27.54 1.65
CA ALA A 98 -11.39 -28.30 0.71
C ALA A 98 -10.52 -29.08 -0.28
N THR A 99 -9.49 -28.45 -0.86
CA THR A 99 -8.58 -29.12 -1.81
C THR A 99 -7.73 -30.22 -1.17
N LEU A 100 -7.43 -30.13 0.14
CA LEU A 100 -6.68 -31.17 0.83
C LEU A 100 -7.43 -32.52 0.85
N SER A 101 -8.77 -32.51 0.81
CA SER A 101 -9.58 -33.74 0.71
C SER A 101 -9.35 -34.50 -0.60
N TRP A 102 -8.99 -33.81 -1.69
CA TRP A 102 -8.78 -34.42 -3.01
C TRP A 102 -7.51 -35.26 -3.09
N ASN A 103 -6.57 -35.08 -2.15
CA ASN A 103 -5.34 -35.89 -2.09
C ASN A 103 -5.58 -37.34 -1.62
N GLN A 104 -6.76 -37.66 -1.10
CA GLN A 104 -7.04 -39.01 -0.60
C GLN A 104 -7.36 -40.00 -1.74
N GLU A 105 -7.89 -39.52 -2.86
CA GLU A 105 -8.38 -40.38 -3.95
C GLU A 105 -7.40 -40.51 -5.12
N GLN A 106 -6.50 -39.53 -5.29
CA GLN A 106 -5.51 -39.51 -6.35
C GLN A 106 -4.11 -39.51 -5.74
N THR A 107 -3.10 -39.96 -6.48
CA THR A 107 -1.70 -39.75 -6.10
C THR A 107 -1.17 -38.50 -6.81
N PRO A 108 -1.51 -37.26 -6.38
CA PRO A 108 -0.97 -36.08 -7.04
C PRO A 108 0.54 -35.97 -6.84
N HIS A 109 1.18 -35.15 -7.68
CA HIS A 109 2.58 -34.79 -7.46
C HIS A 109 2.73 -34.10 -6.10
N TRP A 110 3.73 -34.49 -5.31
CA TRP A 110 3.94 -34.04 -3.91
C TRP A 110 3.99 -32.50 -3.75
N ALA A 111 4.35 -31.78 -4.81
CA ALA A 111 4.40 -30.32 -4.77
C ALA A 111 3.00 -29.67 -4.63
N ALA A 112 1.94 -30.30 -5.12
CA ALA A 112 0.58 -29.79 -4.96
C ALA A 112 0.14 -29.71 -3.48
N PRO A 113 0.16 -30.80 -2.69
CA PRO A 113 -0.17 -30.73 -1.28
C PRO A 113 0.80 -29.83 -0.49
N ALA A 114 2.10 -29.83 -0.80
CA ALA A 114 3.05 -28.92 -0.16
C ALA A 114 2.69 -27.44 -0.35
N LEU A 115 2.28 -27.05 -1.55
CA LEU A 115 1.82 -25.70 -1.87
C LEU A 115 0.50 -25.35 -1.17
N TRP A 116 -0.43 -26.30 -1.05
CA TRP A 116 -1.68 -26.08 -0.30
C TRP A 116 -1.45 -25.95 1.21
N TYR A 117 -0.56 -26.73 1.82
CA TYR A 117 -0.18 -26.55 3.23
C TYR A 117 0.52 -25.21 3.46
N THR A 118 1.35 -24.77 2.51
CA THR A 118 1.98 -23.45 2.56
C THR A 118 0.93 -22.34 2.49
N SER A 119 -0.04 -22.44 1.56
CA SER A 119 -1.17 -21.53 1.45
C SER A 119 -1.98 -21.45 2.75
N LEU A 120 -2.27 -22.60 3.36
CA LEU A 120 -3.00 -22.68 4.61
C LEU A 120 -2.23 -22.00 5.75
N SER A 121 -0.93 -22.28 5.88
CA SER A 121 -0.08 -21.61 6.88
C SER A 121 -0.03 -20.10 6.68
N CYS A 122 0.18 -19.63 5.45
CA CYS A 122 0.17 -18.20 5.13
C CYS A 122 -1.18 -17.55 5.46
N SER A 123 -2.29 -18.22 5.16
CA SER A 123 -3.64 -17.72 5.48
C SER A 123 -3.84 -17.56 6.99
N ILE A 124 -3.46 -18.57 7.78
CA ILE A 124 -3.56 -18.54 9.24
C ILE A 124 -2.70 -17.40 9.82
N TRP A 125 -1.44 -17.28 9.39
CA TRP A 125 -0.58 -16.19 9.82
C TRP A 125 -1.12 -14.81 9.41
N GLY A 126 -1.69 -14.69 8.21
CA GLY A 126 -2.36 -13.47 7.75
C GLY A 126 -3.52 -13.07 8.65
N ILE A 127 -4.38 -14.02 9.06
CA ILE A 127 -5.50 -13.77 9.96
C ILE A 127 -5.00 -13.36 11.36
N ILE A 128 -4.10 -14.15 11.96
CA ILE A 128 -3.58 -13.89 13.32
C ILE A 128 -2.94 -12.50 13.38
N THR A 129 -2.06 -12.19 12.44
CA THR A 129 -1.36 -10.90 12.43
C THR A 129 -2.30 -9.74 12.10
N SER A 130 -3.33 -9.95 11.27
CA SER A 130 -4.36 -8.95 11.05
C SER A 130 -5.17 -8.64 12.31
N ILE A 131 -5.52 -9.65 13.12
CA ILE A 131 -6.22 -9.45 14.41
C ILE A 131 -5.33 -8.66 15.37
N GLN A 132 -4.05 -9.01 15.48
CA GLN A 132 -3.09 -8.29 16.33
C GLN A 132 -2.94 -6.82 15.92
N GLN A 133 -2.84 -6.55 14.61
CA GLN A 133 -2.75 -5.18 14.11
C GLN A 133 -4.03 -4.38 14.33
N LYS A 134 -5.18 -5.02 14.15
CA LYS A 134 -6.47 -4.41 14.43
C LYS A 134 -6.60 -4.00 15.89
N SER A 135 -6.18 -4.87 16.82
CA SER A 135 -6.11 -4.52 18.25
C SER A 135 -5.19 -3.33 18.54
N ILE A 136 -4.03 -3.23 17.88
CA ILE A 136 -3.14 -2.06 18.00
C ILE A 136 -3.81 -0.79 17.45
N LEU A 137 -4.64 -0.91 16.43
CA LEU A 137 -5.43 0.20 15.88
C LEU A 137 -6.60 0.60 16.79
N ASP A 138 -7.19 -0.35 17.51
CA ASP A 138 -8.29 -0.11 18.45
C ASP A 138 -7.80 0.60 19.72
N ASP A 139 -6.52 0.44 20.08
CA ASP A 139 -5.86 1.19 21.15
C ASP A 139 -5.62 2.67 20.80
N LEU A 140 -5.85 3.09 19.56
CA LEU A 140 -5.73 4.48 19.13
C LEU A 140 -7.01 5.26 19.48
N PRO A 141 -6.89 6.54 19.89
CA PRO A 141 -8.04 7.36 20.22
C PRO A 141 -9.03 7.46 19.05
N ASP A 142 -10.32 7.47 19.39
CA ASP A 142 -11.40 7.54 18.40
C ASP A 142 -11.47 8.87 17.66
N LYS A 143 -12.09 8.83 16.47
CA LYS A 143 -12.21 9.98 15.56
C LYS A 143 -12.84 11.18 16.29
N ASP A 144 -13.89 10.92 17.06
CA ASP A 144 -14.63 11.93 17.81
C ASP A 144 -13.73 12.61 18.86
N LEU A 145 -12.89 11.83 19.54
CA LEU A 145 -11.92 12.36 20.50
C LEU A 145 -10.80 13.15 19.83
N LEU A 146 -10.38 12.76 18.62
CA LEU A 146 -9.33 13.42 17.85
C LEU A 146 -9.79 14.72 17.17
N GLU A 147 -11.09 14.84 16.88
CA GLU A 147 -11.71 16.05 16.32
C GLU A 147 -11.99 17.11 17.39
N GLU A 148 -12.20 16.71 18.63
CA GLU A 148 -12.23 17.63 19.76
C GLU A 148 -10.87 18.32 19.90
N ALA A 149 -10.87 19.67 19.83
CA ALA A 149 -9.66 20.49 19.76
C ALA A 149 -8.70 20.36 20.96
N ASN A 150 -9.04 19.55 21.97
CA ASN A 150 -8.36 19.42 23.25
C ASN A 150 -7.74 18.04 23.54
N VAL A 151 -7.48 17.19 22.53
CA VAL A 151 -6.66 15.97 22.73
C VAL A 151 -5.37 16.27 23.53
N PRO A 152 -5.10 15.58 24.64
CA PRO A 152 -3.83 15.76 25.36
C PRO A 152 -2.62 15.52 24.43
N GLU A 153 -1.61 16.39 24.49
CA GLU A 153 -0.38 16.23 23.68
C GLU A 153 0.31 14.87 23.93
N TYR A 154 0.09 14.31 25.12
CA TYR A 154 0.50 12.97 25.50
C TYR A 154 -0.08 11.87 24.58
N ASP A 155 -1.37 11.91 24.27
CA ASP A 155 -2.04 10.90 23.45
C ASP A 155 -1.64 10.99 21.99
N LEU A 156 -1.39 12.22 21.50
CA LEU A 156 -0.81 12.43 20.18
C LEU A 156 0.62 11.91 20.10
N LYS A 157 1.45 12.14 21.13
CA LYS A 157 2.81 11.60 21.20
C LYS A 157 2.80 10.07 21.28
N ARG A 158 1.86 9.48 22.02
CA ARG A 158 1.67 8.02 22.12
C ARG A 158 1.27 7.44 20.75
N THR A 159 0.23 7.99 20.13
CA THR A 159 -0.25 7.58 18.80
C THR A 159 0.85 7.67 17.75
N ARG A 160 1.57 8.80 17.73
CA ARG A 160 2.72 8.99 16.84
C ARG A 160 3.82 7.97 17.09
N ARG A 161 4.09 7.62 18.35
CA ARG A 161 5.12 6.62 18.70
C ARG A 161 4.71 5.21 18.27
N VAL A 162 3.43 4.86 18.41
CA VAL A 162 2.87 3.57 17.98
C VAL A 162 2.92 3.45 16.45
N ILE A 163 2.48 4.49 15.72
CA ILE A 163 2.40 4.46 14.26
C ILE A 163 3.77 4.61 13.60
N LEU A 164 4.60 5.55 14.07
CA LEU A 164 5.84 5.96 13.40
C LEU A 164 7.14 5.48 14.07
N ARG A 165 7.09 4.77 15.22
CA ARG A 165 8.25 4.39 16.06
C ARG A 165 9.40 5.39 15.87
N TYR A 166 9.13 6.62 16.30
CA TYR A 166 9.84 7.81 15.87
C TYR A 166 11.34 7.73 16.13
N LYS A 167 12.15 7.70 15.07
CA LYS A 167 13.58 8.02 15.12
C LYS A 167 13.87 9.03 14.01
N LYS A 168 14.57 10.12 14.34
CA LYS A 168 14.84 11.29 13.48
C LYS A 168 15.61 10.96 12.18
N ARG A 169 16.13 9.74 12.06
CA ARG A 169 16.75 9.20 10.83
C ARG A 169 16.08 7.87 10.45
N PRO A 170 15.75 7.64 9.16
CA PRO A 170 15.21 6.37 8.69
C PRO A 170 16.28 5.28 8.78
N GLY A 171 16.39 4.65 9.95
CA GLY A 171 17.22 3.47 10.15
C GLY A 171 16.44 2.18 9.86
N ILE A 172 17.07 1.04 10.16
CA ILE A 172 16.50 -0.31 10.03
C ILE A 172 15.14 -0.43 10.74
N GLY A 173 14.95 0.26 11.87
CA GLY A 173 13.68 0.28 12.60
C GLY A 173 12.48 0.81 11.79
N HIS A 174 12.68 1.73 10.85
CA HIS A 174 11.61 2.22 9.98
C HIS A 174 11.14 1.15 9.00
N TRP A 175 12.09 0.40 8.42
CA TRP A 175 11.79 -0.70 7.51
C TRP A 175 11.13 -1.87 8.23
N ILE A 176 11.56 -2.20 9.45
CA ILE A 176 10.90 -3.22 10.29
C ILE A 176 9.45 -2.82 10.59
N MET A 177 9.20 -1.56 10.91
CA MET A 177 7.86 -1.07 11.18
C MET A 177 6.96 -1.13 9.93
N LEU A 178 7.48 -0.73 8.78
CA LEU A 178 6.77 -0.84 7.49
C LEU A 178 6.47 -2.30 7.14
N PHE A 179 7.43 -3.20 7.39
CA PHE A 179 7.25 -4.64 7.21
C PHE A 179 6.14 -5.17 8.11
N PHE A 180 6.14 -4.78 9.39
CA PHE A 180 5.08 -5.17 10.32
C PHE A 180 3.72 -4.74 9.77
N TRP A 181 3.51 -3.45 9.46
CA TRP A 181 2.24 -2.94 8.93
C TRP A 181 1.79 -3.54 7.59
N GLN A 182 2.70 -4.14 6.83
CA GLN A 182 2.40 -4.78 5.56
C GLN A 182 2.25 -6.31 5.65
N PHE A 183 2.72 -6.90 6.75
CA PHE A 183 2.86 -8.35 6.89
C PHE A 183 1.56 -9.13 6.63
N PRO A 184 0.38 -8.76 7.16
CA PRO A 184 -0.85 -9.51 6.91
C PRO A 184 -1.24 -9.53 5.42
N SER A 185 -1.09 -8.40 4.74
CA SER A 185 -1.40 -8.23 3.32
C SER A 185 -0.43 -9.02 2.42
N MET A 186 0.85 -9.09 2.81
CA MET A 186 1.83 -9.96 2.15
C MET A 186 1.48 -11.44 2.33
N GLN A 187 1.16 -11.86 3.55
CA GLN A 187 0.79 -13.26 3.84
C GLN A 187 -0.46 -13.68 3.07
N MET A 188 -1.49 -12.83 3.01
CA MET A 188 -2.67 -13.06 2.18
C MET A 188 -2.31 -13.24 0.70
N SER A 189 -1.46 -12.37 0.16
CA SER A 189 -1.04 -12.47 -1.25
C SER A 189 -0.29 -13.77 -1.52
N TYR A 190 0.62 -14.15 -0.62
CA TYR A 190 1.36 -15.42 -0.74
C TYR A 190 0.48 -16.65 -0.59
N ALA A 191 -0.54 -16.59 0.28
CA ALA A 191 -1.52 -17.67 0.39
C ALA A 191 -2.21 -17.92 -0.96
N TRP A 192 -2.72 -16.87 -1.60
CA TRP A 192 -3.36 -16.99 -2.92
C TRP A 192 -2.41 -17.45 -4.02
N CYS A 193 -1.18 -16.91 -4.06
CA CYS A 193 -0.20 -17.33 -5.07
C CYS A 193 0.18 -18.81 -4.90
N THR A 194 0.43 -19.26 -3.67
CA THR A 194 0.77 -20.66 -3.39
C THR A 194 -0.42 -21.59 -3.61
N PHE A 195 -1.64 -21.16 -3.29
CA PHE A 195 -2.87 -21.91 -3.59
C PHE A 195 -3.05 -22.13 -5.10
N LEU A 196 -2.98 -21.07 -5.89
CA LEU A 196 -3.12 -21.13 -7.36
C LEU A 196 -1.98 -21.95 -7.99
N ALA A 197 -0.75 -21.83 -7.47
CA ALA A 197 0.36 -22.67 -7.89
C ALA A 197 0.09 -24.15 -7.58
N GLY A 198 -0.40 -24.47 -6.38
CA GLY A 198 -0.76 -25.83 -5.98
C GLY A 198 -1.87 -26.41 -6.85
N LEU A 199 -2.91 -25.62 -7.13
CA LEU A 199 -4.01 -26.00 -8.03
C LEU A 199 -3.51 -26.27 -9.46
N THR A 200 -2.60 -25.42 -9.95
CA THR A 200 -2.00 -25.58 -11.27
C THR A 200 -1.17 -26.86 -11.36
N VAL A 201 -0.34 -27.14 -10.36
CA VAL A 201 0.45 -28.38 -10.30
C VAL A 201 -0.48 -29.60 -10.23
N TYR A 202 -1.53 -29.53 -9.41
CA TYR A 202 -2.52 -30.61 -9.27
C TYR A 202 -3.18 -30.94 -10.61
N ILE A 203 -3.74 -29.94 -11.28
CA ILE A 203 -4.43 -30.12 -12.58
C ILE A 203 -3.44 -30.51 -13.69
N CYS A 204 -2.18 -30.08 -13.63
CA CYS A 204 -1.16 -30.46 -14.60
C CYS A 204 -0.47 -31.79 -14.29
N THR A 205 -0.87 -32.52 -13.24
CA THR A 205 -0.35 -33.85 -12.91
C THR A 205 -0.27 -34.82 -14.10
N PRO A 206 -1.28 -34.94 -15.00
CA PRO A 206 -1.18 -35.81 -16.18
C PRO A 206 0.02 -35.49 -17.09
N PHE A 207 0.37 -34.21 -17.25
CA PHE A 207 1.54 -33.80 -18.02
C PHE A 207 2.86 -34.08 -17.30
N ILE A 208 2.90 -33.83 -15.99
CA ILE A 208 4.10 -34.06 -15.17
C ILE A 208 4.45 -35.55 -15.14
N ARG A 209 3.43 -36.42 -15.09
CA ARG A 209 3.59 -37.88 -15.04
C ARG A 209 3.62 -38.55 -16.42
N GLN A 210 3.53 -37.77 -17.50
CA GLN A 210 3.52 -38.29 -18.87
C GLN A 210 2.47 -39.39 -19.08
N GLN A 211 1.27 -39.20 -18.52
CA GLN A 211 0.17 -40.15 -18.70
C GLN A 211 -0.30 -40.16 -20.15
N ALA A 212 -0.92 -41.27 -20.56
CA ALA A 212 -1.53 -41.37 -21.88
C ALA A 212 -2.57 -40.26 -22.06
N TRP A 213 -2.68 -39.74 -23.29
CA TRP A 213 -3.60 -38.66 -23.61
C TRP A 213 -5.04 -39.08 -23.31
N GLY A 214 -5.66 -38.41 -22.33
CA GLY A 214 -6.99 -38.72 -21.85
C GLY A 214 -7.83 -37.47 -21.58
N ASP A 215 -8.98 -37.65 -20.95
CA ASP A 215 -9.86 -36.53 -20.60
C ASP A 215 -9.22 -35.59 -19.56
N ASP A 216 -8.41 -36.12 -18.64
CA ASP A 216 -7.64 -35.34 -17.67
C ASP A 216 -6.66 -34.36 -18.36
N SER A 217 -6.04 -34.79 -19.47
CA SER A 217 -5.17 -33.92 -20.28
C SER A 217 -5.96 -32.77 -20.92
N LYS A 218 -7.19 -33.03 -21.39
CA LYS A 218 -8.06 -32.01 -21.99
C LYS A 218 -8.50 -30.99 -20.93
N ILE A 219 -8.90 -31.45 -19.75
CA ILE A 219 -9.25 -30.61 -18.60
C ILE A 219 -8.07 -29.70 -18.23
N ALA A 220 -6.87 -30.26 -18.18
CA ALA A 220 -5.66 -29.50 -17.87
C ALA A 220 -5.35 -28.39 -18.89
N ILE A 221 -5.56 -28.65 -20.19
CA ILE A 221 -5.38 -27.63 -21.24
C ILE A 221 -6.39 -26.51 -21.07
N VAL A 222 -7.67 -26.84 -20.90
CA VAL A 222 -8.72 -25.83 -20.71
C VAL A 222 -8.43 -24.97 -19.48
N TYR A 223 -8.04 -25.59 -18.37
CA TYR A 223 -7.61 -24.88 -17.17
C TYR A 223 -6.43 -23.94 -17.45
N LEU A 224 -5.37 -24.41 -18.13
CA LEU A 224 -4.19 -23.60 -18.44
C LEU A 224 -4.51 -22.40 -19.34
N VAL A 225 -5.43 -22.57 -20.31
CA VAL A 225 -5.90 -21.46 -21.16
C VAL A 225 -6.62 -20.42 -20.32
N VAL A 226 -7.57 -20.82 -19.46
CA VAL A 226 -8.32 -19.92 -18.60
C VAL A 226 -7.41 -19.23 -17.58
N ALA A 227 -6.52 -19.98 -16.93
CA ALA A 227 -5.53 -19.46 -16.00
C ALA A 227 -4.56 -18.48 -16.69
N GLY A 228 -4.14 -18.79 -17.92
CA GLY A 228 -3.30 -17.91 -18.74
C GLY A 228 -3.98 -16.59 -19.07
N VAL A 229 -5.24 -16.62 -19.51
CA VAL A 229 -6.03 -15.41 -19.75
C VAL A 229 -6.20 -14.58 -18.47
N GLY A 230 -6.48 -15.24 -17.34
CA GLY A 230 -6.56 -14.60 -16.03
C GLY A 230 -5.25 -13.93 -15.62
N LEU A 231 -4.11 -14.61 -15.80
CA LEU A 231 -2.78 -14.08 -15.50
C LEU A 231 -2.45 -12.87 -16.39
N ILE A 232 -2.70 -12.97 -17.69
CA ILE A 232 -2.47 -11.86 -18.63
C ILE A 232 -3.31 -10.65 -18.24
N THR A 233 -4.60 -10.85 -17.94
CA THR A 233 -5.51 -9.78 -17.50
C THR A 233 -5.03 -9.14 -16.20
N PHE A 234 -4.56 -9.94 -15.24
CA PHE A 234 -3.98 -9.46 -13.99
C PHE A 234 -2.71 -8.62 -14.22
N LEU A 235 -1.83 -9.05 -15.12
CA LEU A 235 -0.62 -8.31 -15.47
C LEU A 235 -0.95 -6.98 -16.15
N PHE A 236 -1.89 -6.99 -17.11
CA PHE A 236 -2.35 -5.76 -17.76
C PHE A 236 -2.96 -4.78 -16.75
N SER A 237 -3.80 -5.26 -15.83
CA SER A 237 -4.37 -4.43 -14.76
C SER A 237 -3.27 -3.82 -13.87
N THR A 238 -2.30 -4.65 -13.46
CA THR A 238 -1.17 -4.20 -12.63
C THR A 238 -0.31 -3.15 -13.37
N CYS A 239 -0.01 -3.40 -14.65
CA CYS A 239 0.73 -2.46 -15.50
C CYS A 239 -0.04 -1.16 -15.70
N PHE A 240 -1.33 -1.22 -16.00
CA PHE A 240 -2.18 -0.04 -16.20
C PHE A 240 -2.21 0.83 -14.95
N VAL A 241 -2.44 0.21 -13.79
CA VAL A 241 -2.40 0.89 -12.49
C VAL A 241 -1.04 1.54 -12.26
N TYR A 242 0.05 0.81 -12.47
CA TYR A 242 1.40 1.34 -12.28
C TYR A 242 1.68 2.54 -13.20
N SER A 243 1.30 2.45 -14.48
CA SER A 243 1.44 3.52 -15.46
C SER A 243 0.58 4.73 -15.10
N SER A 244 -0.65 4.53 -14.63
CA SER A 244 -1.54 5.61 -14.21
C SER A 244 -0.99 6.40 -13.01
N GLU A 245 -0.38 5.70 -12.04
CA GLU A 245 0.29 6.37 -10.92
C GLU A 245 1.49 7.19 -11.38
N LYS A 246 2.28 6.66 -12.33
CA LYS A 246 3.44 7.37 -12.87
C LYS A 246 3.04 8.62 -13.66
N ALA A 247 1.98 8.53 -14.46
CA ALA A 247 1.43 9.69 -15.17
C ALA A 247 0.92 10.77 -14.19
N CYS A 248 0.24 10.35 -13.12
CA CYS A 248 -0.21 11.26 -12.07
C CYS A 248 0.97 11.96 -11.36
N GLU A 249 2.00 11.21 -10.95
CA GLU A 249 3.23 11.79 -10.37
C GLU A 249 3.85 12.84 -11.32
N GLN A 250 3.97 12.53 -12.61
CA GLN A 250 4.52 13.46 -13.60
C GLN A 250 3.67 14.74 -13.73
N SER A 251 2.35 14.64 -13.76
CA SER A 251 1.47 15.83 -13.82
C SER A 251 1.64 16.75 -12.62
N THR A 252 1.85 16.21 -11.41
CA THR A 252 2.07 17.02 -10.21
C THR A 252 3.41 17.75 -10.20
N VAL A 253 4.45 17.13 -10.78
CA VAL A 253 5.77 17.76 -10.93
C VAL A 253 5.70 18.90 -11.95
N ASN A 254 5.07 18.65 -13.10
CA ASN A 254 4.93 19.67 -14.16
C ASN A 254 4.05 20.85 -13.72
N SER A 255 3.00 20.61 -12.93
CA SER A 255 2.18 21.70 -12.39
C SER A 255 2.95 22.58 -11.38
N ARG A 256 3.87 22.00 -10.59
CA ARG A 256 4.73 22.75 -9.67
C ARG A 256 5.78 23.59 -10.39
N SER A 257 6.39 23.09 -11.46
CA SER A 257 7.34 23.88 -12.26
C SER A 257 6.66 25.10 -12.88
N ASN A 258 5.48 24.91 -13.47
CA ASN A 258 4.74 26.00 -14.13
C ASN A 258 4.32 27.11 -13.16
N THR A 259 3.97 26.76 -11.91
CA THR A 259 3.60 27.75 -10.89
C THR A 259 4.81 28.58 -10.43
N ASN A 260 5.99 27.95 -10.32
CA ASN A 260 7.21 28.64 -9.91
C ASN A 260 7.73 29.61 -10.99
N GLU A 261 7.57 29.28 -12.27
CA GLU A 261 7.96 30.18 -13.37
C GLU A 261 7.01 31.38 -13.51
N ALA A 262 5.70 31.18 -13.30
CA ALA A 262 4.73 32.27 -13.31
C ALA A 262 4.93 33.28 -12.16
N GLY A 263 5.49 32.84 -11.02
CA GLY A 263 5.77 33.70 -9.87
C GLY A 263 7.02 34.58 -9.99
N ILE A 264 7.97 34.22 -10.87
CA ILE A 264 9.24 34.96 -11.03
C ILE A 264 9.17 35.97 -12.20
N GLY A 265 8.25 35.79 -13.15
CA GLY A 265 8.11 36.64 -14.33
C GLY A 265 7.25 37.91 -14.16
N SER A 266 6.60 38.14 -13.01
CA SER A 266 5.65 39.24 -12.82
C SER A 266 6.02 40.20 -11.69
N PHE A 267 7.27 40.67 -11.68
CA PHE A 267 7.65 41.92 -11.02
C PHE A 267 8.15 42.92 -12.07
N LYS A 268 7.26 43.24 -13.03
CA LYS A 268 7.48 44.39 -13.91
C LYS A 268 7.05 45.62 -13.13
N SER A 269 8.05 46.44 -12.77
CA SER A 269 7.92 47.67 -12.00
C SER A 269 6.75 48.54 -12.50
N PRO A 270 6.01 49.20 -11.60
CA PRO A 270 4.97 50.13 -11.99
C PRO A 270 5.59 51.31 -12.77
N PRO A 271 5.01 51.75 -13.89
CA PRO A 271 5.35 53.05 -14.45
C PRO A 271 4.75 54.14 -13.57
N ASP A 272 5.58 55.14 -13.28
CA ASP A 272 5.22 56.34 -12.52
C ASP A 272 3.95 57.01 -13.07
N ASN A 273 3.06 57.35 -12.14
CA ASN A 273 1.83 58.09 -12.40
C ASN A 273 2.11 59.59 -12.48
N THR A 274 1.67 60.24 -13.56
CA THR A 274 1.19 61.63 -13.55
C THR A 274 -0.34 61.63 -13.42
N PRO A 275 -0.95 62.61 -12.70
CA PRO A 275 -2.37 62.59 -12.35
C PRO A 275 -3.23 63.31 -13.40
N PHE A 276 -4.47 62.88 -13.61
CA PHE A 276 -5.67 63.74 -13.57
C PHE A 276 -6.97 62.97 -13.84
N SER A 277 -8.00 63.40 -13.10
CA SER A 277 -9.44 63.40 -13.35
C SER A 277 -10.33 62.16 -13.11
N ALA A 278 -11.27 62.46 -12.22
CA ALA A 278 -12.43 61.79 -11.68
C ALA A 278 -13.57 61.45 -12.66
N ALA A 279 -14.57 60.77 -12.08
CA ALA A 279 -15.91 60.39 -12.57
C ALA A 279 -15.91 59.13 -13.47
N ASP A 280 -16.81 58.16 -13.34
CA ASP A 280 -17.94 57.92 -12.44
C ASP A 280 -18.40 56.45 -12.66
N SER A 281 -19.19 55.92 -11.73
CA SER A 281 -20.20 54.86 -11.96
C SER A 281 -19.82 53.36 -12.02
N ALA A 282 -20.25 52.69 -10.95
CA ALA A 282 -21.29 51.64 -10.96
C ALA A 282 -20.92 50.14 -10.95
N THR A 283 -21.60 49.48 -10.00
CA THR A 283 -22.12 48.10 -10.02
C THR A 283 -21.24 46.97 -9.47
N THR A 284 -21.38 46.79 -8.16
CA THR A 284 -21.03 45.61 -7.38
C THR A 284 -21.96 44.45 -7.73
N ASN A 285 -21.42 43.34 -8.27
CA ASN A 285 -22.05 42.03 -8.20
C ASN A 285 -20.97 41.01 -7.78
N GLY A 286 -21.10 40.52 -6.54
CA GLY A 286 -20.25 39.50 -5.97
C GLY A 286 -20.65 38.13 -6.48
N GLN A 287 -19.73 37.46 -7.18
CA GLN A 287 -19.84 36.04 -7.50
C GLN A 287 -18.62 35.32 -6.94
N THR A 288 -18.81 34.73 -5.77
CA THR A 288 -17.83 33.92 -5.05
C THR A 288 -17.65 32.59 -5.78
N THR A 289 -16.70 32.51 -6.71
CA THR A 289 -16.22 31.22 -7.22
C THR A 289 -15.37 30.56 -6.13
N THR A 290 -15.97 29.59 -5.45
CA THR A 290 -15.26 28.68 -4.55
C THR A 290 -14.23 27.88 -5.35
N ASN A 291 -12.95 28.25 -5.17
CA ASN A 291 -11.81 27.46 -5.60
C ASN A 291 -11.79 26.14 -4.82
N LEU A 292 -12.45 25.12 -5.36
CA LEU A 292 -12.34 23.74 -4.88
C LEU A 292 -10.98 23.17 -5.28
N SER A 293 -10.22 22.75 -4.27
CA SER A 293 -8.91 22.11 -4.42
C SER A 293 -9.02 20.80 -5.23
N PRO A 294 -8.15 20.56 -6.24
CA PRO A 294 -8.12 19.34 -7.05
C PRO A 294 -7.94 18.03 -6.26
N SER A 295 -7.51 18.11 -4.99
CA SER A 295 -7.30 16.95 -4.13
C SER A 295 -8.59 16.29 -3.63
N GLN A 296 -9.74 16.98 -3.67
CA GLN A 296 -11.01 16.40 -3.24
C GLN A 296 -11.71 15.57 -4.33
N THR A 297 -11.44 15.86 -5.61
CA THR A 297 -12.10 15.19 -6.75
C THR A 297 -11.57 13.77 -7.03
N LEU A 298 -10.40 13.42 -6.48
CA LEU A 298 -9.78 12.09 -6.66
C LEU A 298 -10.22 11.06 -5.62
N ARG A 299 -10.83 11.46 -4.49
CA ARG A 299 -11.34 10.53 -3.46
C ARG A 299 -12.73 9.98 -3.77
N THR A 300 -13.50 10.64 -4.64
CA THR A 300 -14.91 10.26 -4.91
C THR A 300 -15.06 9.15 -5.98
N ARG A 301 -13.97 8.58 -6.52
CA ARG A 301 -14.03 7.62 -7.64
C ARG A 301 -13.55 6.19 -7.35
N GLY A 302 -13.26 5.84 -6.09
CA GLY A 302 -12.85 4.49 -5.73
C GLY A 302 -13.80 3.84 -4.71
N LEU A 303 -14.77 3.06 -5.20
CA LEU A 303 -15.50 2.01 -4.47
C LEU A 303 -16.20 2.44 -3.16
N LEU A 304 -17.34 3.12 -3.28
CA LEU A 304 -18.38 3.07 -2.24
C LEU A 304 -19.44 2.04 -2.67
N ILE A 305 -19.34 0.83 -2.13
CA ILE A 305 -20.51 0.02 -1.83
C ILE A 305 -21.14 0.69 -0.61
N ASP A 306 -22.22 1.43 -0.85
CA ASP A 306 -23.03 2.02 0.19
C ASP A 306 -23.80 0.89 0.91
N SER A 307 -23.31 0.52 2.10
CA SER A 307 -24.03 -0.36 3.03
C SER A 307 -24.35 0.41 4.30
N SER A 308 -24.99 1.57 4.14
CA SER A 308 -25.63 2.30 5.23
C SER A 308 -27.07 1.81 5.40
N ARG A 309 -27.27 0.71 6.15
CA ARG A 309 -28.57 0.39 6.76
C ARG A 309 -28.44 0.44 8.28
N LYS A 310 -28.68 1.63 8.84
CA LYS A 310 -28.99 1.83 10.27
C LYS A 310 -30.24 1.03 10.63
N GLY A 311 -30.12 0.13 11.59
CA GLY A 311 -31.22 -0.47 12.35
C GLY A 311 -31.01 -0.22 13.84
N PRO A 312 -32.07 -0.01 14.64
CA PRO A 312 -31.98 0.55 15.98
C PRO A 312 -31.49 -0.45 17.04
N ARG A 313 -30.71 0.09 17.97
CA ARG A 313 -30.41 -0.47 19.31
C ARG A 313 -31.70 -0.94 19.98
N SER A 314 -31.82 -2.25 20.25
CA SER A 314 -32.71 -2.78 21.28
C SER A 314 -31.85 -3.47 22.34
N GLY A 315 -31.98 -3.01 23.58
CA GLY A 315 -31.25 -3.52 24.73
C GLY A 315 -31.57 -4.98 25.02
N ARG A 316 -30.56 -5.70 25.51
CA ARG A 316 -30.73 -6.96 26.23
C ARG A 316 -30.10 -6.82 27.60
N GLN A 317 -30.95 -6.61 28.59
CA GLN A 317 -30.65 -6.91 29.99
C GLN A 317 -30.39 -8.42 30.11
N PHE A 318 -29.28 -8.79 30.74
CA PHE A 318 -29.08 -10.13 31.28
C PHE A 318 -29.64 -10.16 32.71
N PRO A 319 -30.56 -11.08 33.05
CA PRO A 319 -30.87 -11.33 34.44
C PRO A 319 -29.80 -12.20 35.10
N SER A 320 -29.49 -11.82 36.33
CA SER A 320 -28.78 -12.61 37.32
C SER A 320 -29.74 -13.68 37.88
N SER A 321 -29.29 -14.93 37.97
CA SER A 321 -29.82 -15.96 38.88
C SER A 321 -28.66 -16.93 39.17
N SER A 322 -28.03 -16.88 40.34
CA SER A 322 -28.47 -17.49 41.60
C SER A 322 -28.73 -18.99 41.50
N SER A 323 -27.77 -19.75 42.04
CA SER A 323 -27.95 -20.86 42.98
C SER A 323 -29.02 -21.91 42.69
N LYS A 324 -28.57 -23.14 42.38
CA LYS A 324 -29.21 -24.36 42.91
C LYS A 324 -28.20 -25.48 43.10
N LYS A 325 -28.15 -25.95 44.35
CA LYS A 325 -27.55 -27.20 44.81
C LYS A 325 -28.45 -28.38 44.43
N GLU A 326 -27.84 -29.50 44.10
CA GLU A 326 -28.31 -30.91 44.21
C GLU A 326 -27.05 -31.72 43.85
N THR A 327 -26.29 -32.36 44.75
CA THR A 327 -26.58 -33.44 45.71
C THR A 327 -27.27 -34.66 45.09
N LEU A 328 -26.51 -35.78 45.10
CA LEU A 328 -26.93 -37.15 45.47
C LEU A 328 -27.10 -38.21 44.35
N LEU A 329 -26.28 -39.28 44.51
CA LEU A 329 -26.45 -40.70 44.13
C LEU A 329 -26.63 -41.12 42.65
N MET A 330 -25.60 -41.73 42.08
CA MET A 330 -25.48 -43.19 41.94
C MET A 330 -24.04 -43.60 41.69
#